data_AF-A0A923WFP9-F1
#
_entry.id   AF-A0A923WFP9-F1
#
_cell.length_a   1.000
_cell.length_b   1.000
_cell.length_c   1.000
_cell.angle_alpha   90.00
_cell.angle_beta   90.00
_cell.angle_gamma   90.00
#
_symmetry.space_group_name_H-M   'P 1'
#
loop_
_entity.id
_entity.type
_entity.pdbx_description
1 polymer ?
#
loop_
_entity_poly.entity_id
_entity_poly.type
_entity_poly.pdbx_seq_one_letter_code
_entity_poly.pdbx_strand_id
1 'polypeptide(L)'
;WEIDQIEMAVPLSPEELLRKRRGIFKHQSQKDAPMFPGADPREFWQRAEDRNKTTAQKYNNLGMAEYEAIEAFVRWDGTMI
;
A
#
# COMPACT_ATOMS: atom_id res chain seq x y z
N TRP A 1 4.14 6.56 -4.89
CA TRP A 1 5.13 6.71 -5.98
C TRP A 1 4.37 6.98 -7.25
N GLU A 2 4.89 7.87 -8.09
CA GLU A 2 4.43 7.94 -9.47
C GLU A 2 4.89 6.68 -10.21
N ILE A 3 4.14 6.29 -11.24
CA ILE A 3 4.31 4.98 -11.88
C ILE A 3 5.72 4.81 -12.46
N ASP A 4 6.29 5.87 -13.01
CA ASP A 4 7.65 5.94 -13.55
C ASP A 4 8.75 5.82 -12.50
N GLN A 5 8.42 6.03 -11.21
CA GLN A 5 9.36 5.91 -10.10
C GLN A 5 9.38 4.50 -9.49
N ILE A 6 8.40 3.65 -9.81
CA ILE A 6 8.27 2.32 -9.20
C ILE A 6 9.32 1.39 -9.83
N GLU A 7 10.23 0.88 -9.00
CA GLU A 7 11.27 -0.07 -9.44
C GLU A 7 10.81 -1.53 -9.33
N MET A 8 9.88 -1.82 -8.42
CA MET A 8 9.28 -3.15 -8.29
C MET A 8 7.80 -3.05 -7.94
N ALA A 9 6.97 -3.73 -8.72
CA ALA A 9 5.54 -3.86 -8.52
C ALA A 9 5.20 -5.32 -8.22
N VAL A 10 4.64 -5.60 -7.04
CA VAL A 10 4.22 -6.94 -6.63
C VAL A 10 2.69 -7.00 -6.65
N PRO A 11 2.07 -7.72 -7.60
CA PRO A 11 0.62 -7.88 -7.65
C PRO A 11 0.12 -8.78 -6.53
N LEU A 12 -1.07 -8.46 -6.02
CA LEU A 12 -1.75 -9.21 -4.96
C LEU A 12 -3.14 -9.64 -5.44
N SER A 13 -3.47 -10.90 -5.19
CA SER A 13 -4.83 -11.43 -5.27
C SER A 13 -5.70 -10.95 -4.09
N PRO A 14 -7.03 -11.11 -4.17
CA PRO A 14 -7.93 -10.78 -3.07
C PRO A 14 -7.58 -11.47 -1.74
N GLU A 15 -7.16 -12.74 -1.79
CA GLU A 15 -6.78 -13.48 -0.58
C GLU A 15 -5.49 -12.95 0.05
N GLU A 16 -4.49 -12.62 -0.77
CA GLU A 16 -3.23 -12.05 -0.31
C GLU A 16 -3.43 -10.67 0.30
N LEU A 17 -4.29 -9.83 -0.28
CA LEU A 17 -4.66 -8.54 0.29
C LEU A 17 -5.33 -8.70 1.65
N LEU A 18 -6.27 -9.64 1.78
CA LEU A 18 -6.91 -9.96 3.06
C LEU A 18 -5.91 -10.47 4.11
N ARG A 19 -4.91 -11.26 3.69
CA ARG A 19 -3.84 -11.75 4.58
C ARG A 19 -2.94 -10.59 5.03
N LYS A 20 -2.57 -9.69 4.13
CA LYS A 20 -1.82 -8.46 4.44
C LYS A 20 -2.56 -7.59 5.45
N ARG A 21 -3.86 -7.32 5.21
CA ARG A 21 -4.71 -6.55 6.14
C ARG A 21 -4.73 -7.15 7.54
N ARG A 22 -4.93 -8.47 7.64
CA ARG A 22 -4.88 -9.19 8.93
C ARG A 22 -3.50 -9.10 9.58
N GLY A 23 -2.42 -9.16 8.81
CA GLY A 23 -1.06 -9.00 9.29
C GLY A 23 -0.82 -7.62 9.93
N ILE A 24 -1.23 -6.56 9.23
CA ILE A 24 -1.16 -5.17 9.75
C ILE A 24 -1.98 -5.03 11.02
N PHE A 25 -3.23 -5.50 11.01
CA PHE A 25 -4.14 -5.41 12.14
C PHE A 25 -3.63 -6.11 13.41
N LYS A 26 -2.91 -7.23 13.25
CA LYS A 26 -2.35 -7.99 14.38
C LYS A 26 -1.19 -7.29 15.09
N HIS A 27 -0.55 -6.29 14.46
CA HIS A 27 0.54 -5.53 15.09
C HIS A 27 -0.01 -4.29 15.78
N GLN A 28 -0.18 -4.39 17.10
CA GLN A 28 -0.87 -3.43 17.96
C GLN A 28 -0.25 -2.02 17.97
N SER A 29 1.05 -1.88 17.67
CA SER A 29 1.72 -0.58 17.55
C SER A 29 1.24 0.29 16.37
N GLN A 30 0.34 -0.24 15.53
CA GLN A 30 -0.37 0.49 14.47
C GLN A 30 -1.90 0.52 14.68
N LYS A 31 -2.41 -0.02 15.79
CA LYS A 31 -3.84 -0.11 16.13
C LYS A 31 -4.31 1.08 16.98
N ASP A 32 -3.47 1.57 17.88
CA ASP A 32 -3.79 2.77 18.64
C ASP A 32 -3.62 4.01 17.74
N ALA A 33 -4.49 5.00 17.92
CA ALA A 33 -4.37 6.27 17.24
C ALA A 33 -2.89 6.72 17.35
N PRO A 34 -2.21 7.01 16.23
CA PRO A 34 -0.82 7.43 16.31
C PRO A 34 -0.72 8.56 17.32
N MET A 35 0.33 8.55 18.15
CA MET A 35 0.56 9.58 19.19
C MET A 35 0.41 11.01 18.63
N PHE A 36 0.61 11.14 17.31
CA PHE A 36 0.29 12.31 16.50
C PHE A 36 -0.68 11.89 15.39
N PRO A 37 -2.01 11.99 15.60
CA PRO A 37 -2.97 11.80 14.52
C PRO A 37 -2.79 12.94 13.51
N GLY A 38 -2.30 12.60 12.32
CA GLY A 38 -2.32 13.51 11.19
C GLY A 38 -3.75 13.82 10.75
N ALA A 39 -3.92 14.56 9.66
CA ALA A 39 -5.23 14.96 9.16
C ALA A 39 -6.11 13.81 8.62
N ASP A 40 -5.55 12.60 8.45
CA ASP A 40 -6.29 11.44 7.93
C ASP A 40 -6.80 10.57 9.10
N PRO A 41 -8.13 10.49 9.32
CA PRO A 41 -8.72 9.74 10.42
C PRO A 41 -8.71 8.21 10.20
N ARG A 42 -8.31 7.74 9.01
CA ARG A 42 -8.34 6.32 8.65
C ARG A 42 -7.22 5.54 9.35
N GLU A 43 -7.53 4.31 9.75
CA GLU A 43 -6.55 3.39 10.31
C GLU A 43 -5.42 3.09 9.30
N PHE A 44 -4.24 2.75 9.79
CA PHE A 44 -3.09 2.49 8.91
C PHE A 44 -3.39 1.41 7.86
N TRP A 45 -4.08 0.33 8.23
CA TRP A 45 -4.45 -0.74 7.29
C TRP A 45 -5.35 -0.24 6.15
N GLN A 46 -6.26 0.70 6.43
CA GLN A 46 -7.15 1.29 5.42
C GLN A 46 -6.35 2.12 4.43
N ARG A 47 -5.42 2.95 4.94
CA ARG A 47 -4.53 3.76 4.10
C ARG A 47 -3.60 2.91 3.26
N ALA A 48 -3.06 1.82 3.82
CA ALA A 48 -2.24 0.88 3.09
C ALA A 48 -3.05 0.17 1.99
N GLU A 49 -4.24 -0.32 2.30
CA GLU A 49 -5.12 -0.98 1.32
C GLU A 49 -5.49 -0.03 0.17
N ASP A 50 -5.92 1.19 0.47
CA ASP A 50 -6.32 2.22 -0.50
C ASP A 50 -5.18 2.58 -1.47
N ARG A 51 -3.96 2.74 -0.96
CA ARG A 51 -2.77 3.00 -1.78
C ARG A 51 -2.48 1.84 -2.73
N ASN A 52 -2.51 0.62 -2.23
CA ASN A 52 -2.25 -0.57 -3.04
C ASN A 52 -3.30 -0.76 -4.15
N LYS A 53 -4.59 -0.53 -3.84
CA LYS A 53 -5.68 -0.57 -4.83
C LYS A 53 -5.54 0.52 -5.88
N THR A 54 -5.20 1.74 -5.46
CA THR A 54 -4.95 2.86 -6.37
C THR A 54 -3.82 2.55 -7.34
N THR A 55 -2.72 1.94 -6.87
CA THR A 55 -1.62 1.50 -7.74
C THR A 55 -2.11 0.48 -8.76
N ALA A 56 -2.89 -0.53 -8.34
CA ALA A 56 -3.45 -1.52 -9.27
C ALA A 56 -4.35 -0.87 -10.34
N GLN A 57 -5.20 0.07 -9.95
CA GLN A 57 -6.04 0.83 -10.89
C GLN A 57 -5.21 1.64 -11.89
N LYS A 58 -4.13 2.30 -11.43
CA LYS A 58 -3.21 3.02 -12.32
C LYS A 58 -2.58 2.07 -13.35
N TYR A 59 -2.16 0.87 -12.95
CA TYR A 59 -1.61 -0.14 -13.86
C TYR A 59 -2.67 -0.64 -14.85
N ASN A 60 -3.89 -0.92 -14.39
CA ASN A 60 -5.00 -1.34 -15.25
C ASN A 60 -5.34 -0.28 -16.32
N ASN A 61 -5.36 1.00 -15.92
CA ASN A 61 -5.59 2.11 -16.85
C ASN A 61 -4.50 2.27 -17.91
N LEU A 62 -3.30 1.70 -17.68
CA LEU A 62 -2.21 1.64 -18.67
C LEU A 62 -2.29 0.40 -19.57
N GLY A 63 -3.32 -0.44 -19.41
CA GLY A 63 -3.54 -1.67 -20.18
C GLY A 63 -2.81 -2.89 -19.64
N MET A 64 -2.29 -2.85 -18.41
CA MET A 64 -1.70 -4.01 -17.75
C MET A 64 -2.78 -4.95 -17.20
N ALA A 65 -2.38 -6.15 -16.78
CA ALA A 65 -3.30 -7.10 -16.16
C ALA A 65 -3.95 -6.53 -14.89
N GLU A 66 -5.22 -6.87 -14.68
CA GLU A 66 -6.00 -6.46 -13.52
C GLU A 66 -5.62 -7.29 -12.28
N TYR A 67 -5.39 -6.60 -11.16
CA TYR A 67 -5.11 -7.19 -9.85
C TYR A 67 -5.91 -6.46 -8.78
N GLU A 68 -6.20 -7.13 -7.66
CA GLU A 68 -6.92 -6.49 -6.54
C GLU A 68 -6.09 -5.34 -5.95
N ALA A 69 -4.78 -5.53 -5.86
CA ALA A 69 -3.85 -4.57 -5.29
C ALA A 69 -2.44 -4.77 -5.85
N ILE A 70 -1.62 -3.71 -5.87
CA ILE A 70 -0.20 -3.79 -6.22
C ILE A 70 0.60 -3.09 -5.13
N GLU A 71 1.60 -3.78 -4.57
CA GLU A 71 2.62 -3.18 -3.72
C GLU A 71 3.72 -2.57 -4.57
N ALA A 72 4.05 -1.30 -4.31
CA ALA A 72 5.05 -0.55 -5.07
C ALA A 72 6.28 -0.28 -4.20
N PHE A 73 7.44 -0.71 -4.67
CA PHE A 73 8.71 -0.50 -3.99
C PHE A 73 9.63 0.38 -4.84
N VAL A 74 10.35 1.24 -4.13
CA VAL A 74 11.46 2.05 -4.62
C VAL A 74 12.64 1.75 -3.72
N ARG A 75 13.81 1.53 -4.30
CA ARG A 75 15.05 1.33 -3.58
C ARG A 75 15.39 2.62 -2.85
N TRP A 76 15.68 2.50 -1.57
CA TRP A 76 16.21 3.62 -0.81
C TRP A 76 17.61 3.99 -1.32
N ASP A 77 17.81 5.27 -1.60
CA ASP A 77 19.03 5.86 -2.14
C ASP A 77 20.08 6.21 -1.06
N GLY A 78 19.73 6.05 0.22
CA GLY A 78 20.60 6.40 1.36
C GLY A 78 20.47 7.86 1.81
N THR A 79 19.64 8.66 1.16
CA THR A 79 19.36 10.04 1.57
C THR A 79 18.25 10.03 2.64
N MET A 80 18.41 10.81 3.70
CA MET A 80 17.34 11.03 4.69
C MET A 80 16.26 11.92 4.07
N ILE A 81 15.00 11.46 4.18
CA ILE A 81 13.80 12.16 3.72
C ILE A 81 13.44 13.32 4.64
#